data_AF-A0A1Q7PMS0-F1
#
_entry.id   AF-A0A1Q7PMS0-F1
#
_cell.length_a   1.000
_cell.length_b   1.000
_cell.length_c   1.000
_cell.angle_alpha   90.00
_cell.angle_beta   90.00
_cell.angle_gamma   90.00
#
_symmetry.space_group_name_H-M   'P 1'
#
loop_
_entity.id
_entity.type
_entity.pdbx_description
1 polymer ?
#
loop_
_entity_poly.entity_id
_entity_poly.type
_entity_poly.pdbx_seq_one_letter_code
_entity_poly.pdbx_strand_id
1 'polypeptide(L)'
;MLEDNAAASPAGKCDGCGATDVPLMKISLGRDFFGRVYDRLSPSADLSPKWYCDHCSVEKNLQRDFRDIKGEFEKLTKGAASALGQADQLERAKLRLREIAAMIAVNTLKPTLLKPDEVASLARSIETHRAATV
;
A
#
# COMPACT_ATOMS: atom_id res chain seq x y z
N MET A 1 30.45 11.57 -15.70
CA MET A 1 30.67 10.50 -14.71
C MET A 1 29.91 10.89 -13.45
N LEU A 2 29.01 9.99 -13.03
CA LEU A 2 28.21 9.91 -11.80
C LEU A 2 27.84 11.23 -11.08
N GLU A 3 26.60 11.68 -11.30
CA GLU A 3 25.89 12.56 -10.38
C GLU A 3 25.47 11.75 -9.16
N ASP A 4 26.20 11.93 -8.07
CA ASP A 4 25.90 11.39 -6.75
C ASP A 4 24.73 12.21 -6.16
N ASN A 5 23.50 11.75 -6.41
CA ASN A 5 22.30 12.27 -5.77
C ASN A 5 21.71 11.19 -4.84
N ALA A 6 22.57 10.48 -4.13
CA ALA A 6 22.17 9.71 -2.97
C ALA A 6 22.06 10.69 -1.80
N ALA A 7 20.86 11.25 -1.60
CA ALA A 7 20.56 11.97 -0.38
C ALA A 7 21.01 11.11 0.81
N ALA A 8 22.07 11.52 1.50
CA ALA A 8 22.59 10.78 2.64
C ALA A 8 21.46 10.57 3.65
N SER A 9 21.21 9.32 4.05
CA SER A 9 20.22 9.02 5.10
C SER A 9 20.63 9.80 6.36
N PRO A 10 19.79 10.73 6.86
CA PRO A 10 20.16 11.54 8.01
C PRO A 10 20.12 10.64 9.24
N ALA A 11 21.28 10.17 9.72
CA ALA A 11 21.46 9.39 10.97
C ALA A 11 20.19 8.63 11.38
N GLY A 12 19.73 7.73 10.50
CA GLY A 12 18.30 7.43 10.42
C GLY A 12 18.01 6.04 10.93
N LYS A 13 17.07 5.93 11.87
CA LYS A 13 16.38 4.66 12.13
C LYS A 13 15.33 4.43 11.05
N CYS A 14 15.03 3.18 10.74
CA CYS A 14 13.90 2.85 9.87
C CYS A 14 12.59 3.43 10.44
N ASP A 15 11.84 4.21 9.64
CA ASP A 15 10.54 4.77 10.04
C ASP A 15 9.46 3.69 10.28
N GLY A 16 9.67 2.46 9.79
CA GLY A 16 8.74 1.34 9.92
C GLY A 16 8.97 0.46 11.16
N CYS A 17 10.22 0.07 11.42
CA CYS A 17 10.58 -0.85 12.51
C CYS A 17 11.56 -0.29 13.54
N GLY A 18 12.10 0.92 13.32
CA GLY A 18 13.08 1.54 14.22
C GLY A 18 14.50 0.96 14.14
N ALA A 19 14.78 0.01 13.26
CA ALA A 19 16.11 -0.56 13.09
C ALA A 19 17.16 0.52 12.75
N THR A 20 18.31 0.45 13.42
CA THR A 20 19.50 1.26 13.14
C THR A 20 20.52 0.40 12.38
N ASP A 21 21.53 1.03 11.78
CA ASP A 21 22.68 0.36 11.15
C ASP A 21 22.29 -0.60 10.00
N VAL A 22 21.15 -0.35 9.36
CA VAL A 22 20.68 -1.05 8.17
C VAL A 22 20.62 -0.07 6.99
N PRO A 23 20.84 -0.53 5.74
CA PRO A 23 20.59 0.30 4.57
C PRO A 23 19.15 0.83 4.57
N LEU A 24 19.02 2.14 4.37
CA LEU A 24 17.73 2.81 4.28
C LEU A 24 17.53 3.38 2.88
N MET A 25 16.32 3.22 2.38
CA MET A 25 15.90 3.80 1.11
C MET A 25 14.73 4.73 1.31
N LYS A 26 14.73 5.81 0.54
CA LYS A 26 13.62 6.74 0.44
C LYS A 26 12.57 6.15 -0.48
N ILE A 27 11.33 6.02 0.00
CA ILE A 27 10.23 5.57 -0.85
C ILE A 27 9.58 6.77 -1.52
N SER A 28 9.73 6.86 -2.84
CA SER A 28 8.97 7.81 -3.66
C SER A 28 7.48 7.45 -3.67
N LEU A 29 6.62 8.46 -3.78
CA LEU A 29 5.17 8.22 -3.92
C LEU A 29 4.82 7.54 -5.24
N GLY A 30 5.41 7.99 -6.34
CA GLY A 30 5.13 7.43 -7.66
C GLY A 30 3.65 7.54 -8.03
N ARG A 31 3.03 6.39 -8.28
CA ARG A 31 1.61 6.25 -8.63
C ARG A 31 0.92 5.35 -7.62
N ASP A 32 -0.39 5.53 -7.48
CA ASP A 32 -1.25 4.67 -6.67
C ASP A 32 -1.47 3.31 -7.36
N PHE A 33 -2.16 2.39 -6.67
CA PHE A 33 -2.47 1.06 -7.18
C PHE A 33 -3.14 1.05 -8.57
N PHE A 34 -3.94 2.07 -8.87
CA PHE A 34 -4.71 2.23 -10.10
C PHE A 34 -3.93 2.98 -11.20
N GLY A 35 -2.66 3.32 -10.96
CA GLY A 35 -1.79 4.00 -11.91
C GLY A 35 -1.99 5.52 -11.96
N ARG A 36 -2.74 6.11 -11.04
CA ARG A 36 -2.91 7.56 -10.94
C ARG A 36 -1.72 8.17 -10.24
N VAL A 37 -1.27 9.35 -10.67
CA VAL A 37 -0.23 10.09 -9.94
C VAL A 37 -0.81 10.52 -8.61
N TYR A 38 -0.09 10.32 -7.51
CA TYR A 38 -0.50 10.86 -6.22
C TYR A 38 -0.58 12.39 -6.32
N ASP A 39 -1.77 12.95 -6.12
CA ASP A 39 -2.00 14.39 -6.13
C ASP A 39 -1.69 15.01 -4.75
N ARG A 40 -1.87 16.33 -4.63
CA ARG A 40 -1.64 17.06 -3.37
C ARG A 40 -2.66 16.73 -2.27
N LEU A 41 -3.72 15.99 -2.58
CA LEU A 41 -4.75 15.55 -1.63
C LEU A 41 -4.43 14.16 -1.05
N SER A 42 -3.37 13.51 -1.53
CA SER A 42 -2.79 12.34 -0.89
C SER A 42 -2.53 12.61 0.60
N PRO A 43 -2.71 11.63 1.50
CA PRO A 43 -2.48 11.83 2.92
C PRO A 43 -1.13 12.48 3.20
N SER A 44 -1.09 13.49 4.08
CA SER A 44 0.15 14.24 4.38
C SER A 44 1.30 13.35 4.85
N ALA A 45 0.99 12.23 5.51
CA ALA A 45 1.97 11.21 5.92
C ALA A 45 2.76 10.62 4.75
N ASP A 46 2.15 10.56 3.57
CA ASP A 46 2.75 10.06 2.34
C ASP A 46 3.55 11.15 1.60
N LEU A 47 3.26 12.44 1.85
CA LEU A 47 3.97 13.61 1.29
C LEU A 47 5.28 13.95 2.02
N SER A 48 5.51 13.37 3.21
CA SER A 48 6.76 13.55 3.96
C SER A 48 7.83 12.53 3.54
N PRO A 49 9.11 12.92 3.37
CA PRO A 49 10.17 11.97 3.05
C PRO A 49 10.40 11.02 4.23
N LYS A 50 10.15 9.74 4.01
CA LYS A 50 10.32 8.64 4.96
C LYS A 50 11.35 7.64 4.48
N TRP A 51 12.07 7.04 5.41
CA TRP A 51 13.19 6.14 5.17
C TRP A 51 12.90 4.76 5.74
N TYR A 52 12.96 3.75 4.89
CA TYR A 52 12.62 2.38 5.26
C TYR A 52 13.78 1.43 4.94
N CYS A 53 13.98 0.41 5.77
CA CYS A 53 14.82 -0.72 5.39
C CYS A 53 14.10 -1.56 4.32
N ASP A 54 14.81 -2.48 3.67
CA ASP A 54 14.28 -3.33 2.59
C ASP A 54 12.95 -4.02 2.97
N HIS A 55 12.85 -4.54 4.18
CA HIS A 55 11.64 -5.23 4.64
C HIS A 55 10.46 -4.27 4.82
N CYS A 56 10.67 -3.17 5.55
CA CYS A 56 9.61 -2.19 5.78
C CYS A 56 9.23 -1.42 4.51
N SER A 57 10.11 -1.35 3.50
CA SER A 57 9.79 -0.69 2.23
C SER A 57 8.79 -1.51 1.41
N VAL A 58 8.96 -2.83 1.39
CA VAL A 58 7.98 -3.76 0.81
C VAL A 58 6.65 -3.65 1.55
N GLU A 59 6.67 -3.70 2.89
CA GLU A 59 5.44 -3.58 3.68
C GLU A 59 4.75 -2.23 3.45
N LYS A 60 5.50 -1.14 3.40
CA LYS A 60 4.94 0.20 3.15
C LYS A 60 4.28 0.32 1.78
N ASN A 61 4.84 -0.32 0.75
CA ASN A 61 4.21 -0.35 -0.58
C ASN A 61 2.90 -1.15 -0.56
N LEU A 62 2.87 -2.32 0.08
CA LEU A 62 1.66 -3.12 0.26
C LEU A 62 0.58 -2.37 1.07
N GLN A 63 1.01 -1.60 2.08
CA GLN A 63 0.14 -0.74 2.88
C GLN A 63 -0.48 0.40 2.06
N ARG A 64 0.23 0.95 1.07
CA ARG A 64 -0.33 1.93 0.13
C ARG A 64 -1.37 1.29 -0.79
N ASP A 65 -1.03 0.17 -1.42
CA ASP A 65 -1.97 -0.58 -2.27
C ASP A 65 -3.27 -0.92 -1.53
N PHE A 66 -3.15 -1.46 -0.32
CA PHE A 66 -4.31 -1.78 0.54
C PHE A 66 -5.20 -0.56 0.77
N ARG A 67 -4.60 0.59 1.05
CA ARG A 67 -5.33 1.83 1.36
C ARG A 67 -6.03 2.40 0.13
N ASP A 68 -5.36 2.37 -1.02
CA ASP A 68 -5.94 2.83 -2.28
C ASP A 68 -7.16 1.97 -2.64
N ILE A 69 -7.03 0.64 -2.53
CA ILE A 69 -8.12 -0.30 -2.75
C ILE A 69 -9.26 -0.06 -1.77
N LYS A 70 -8.97 0.10 -0.48
CA LYS A 70 -9.98 0.38 0.56
C LYS A 70 -10.75 1.66 0.23
N GLY A 71 -10.06 2.74 -0.14
CA GLY A 71 -10.69 4.02 -0.47
C GLY A 71 -11.60 3.93 -1.69
N GLU A 72 -11.18 3.24 -2.75
CA GLU A 72 -12.04 3.03 -3.92
C GLU A 72 -13.22 2.09 -3.63
N PHE A 73 -13.05 1.12 -2.72
CA PHE A 73 -14.14 0.23 -2.30
C PHE A 73 -15.18 0.98 -1.46
N GLU A 74 -14.75 1.87 -0.58
CA GLU A 74 -15.64 2.77 0.15
C GLU A 74 -16.44 3.70 -0.79
N LYS A 75 -15.83 4.19 -1.87
CA LYS A 75 -16.56 4.94 -2.91
C LYS A 75 -17.60 4.07 -3.59
N LEU A 76 -17.20 2.87 -4.02
CA LEU A 76 -18.06 1.93 -4.72
C LEU A 76 -19.29 1.55 -3.88
N THR A 77 -19.08 1.18 -2.62
CA THR A 77 -20.16 0.83 -1.67
C THR A 77 -21.10 1.99 -1.34
N LYS A 78 -20.66 3.24 -1.51
CA LYS A 78 -21.49 4.44 -1.38
C LYS A 78 -22.16 4.86 -2.70
N GLY A 79 -21.99 4.08 -3.77
CA GLY A 79 -22.52 4.40 -5.11
C GLY A 79 -21.81 5.55 -5.81
N ALA A 80 -20.64 5.97 -5.32
CA ALA A 80 -19.83 7.00 -5.97
C ALA A 80 -18.98 6.40 -7.10
N ALA A 81 -18.54 7.26 -8.02
CA ALA A 81 -17.61 6.86 -9.07
C ALA A 81 -16.32 6.29 -8.44
N SER A 82 -15.97 5.07 -8.85
CA SER A 82 -14.86 4.30 -8.30
C SER A 82 -14.08 3.61 -9.42
N ALA A 83 -12.75 3.56 -9.28
CA ALA A 83 -11.90 2.77 -10.16
C ALA A 83 -12.26 1.27 -10.12
N LEU A 84 -12.77 0.79 -8.98
CA LEU A 84 -13.22 -0.60 -8.81
C LEU A 84 -14.56 -0.90 -9.51
N GLY A 85 -15.21 0.10 -10.12
CA GLY A 85 -16.33 -0.13 -11.04
C GLY A 85 -15.88 -0.78 -12.36
N GLN A 86 -14.59 -0.74 -12.67
CA GLN A 86 -14.01 -1.42 -13.84
C GLN A 86 -13.61 -2.85 -13.47
N ALA A 87 -14.04 -3.83 -14.27
CA ALA A 87 -13.88 -5.25 -13.96
C ALA A 87 -12.41 -5.68 -13.85
N ASP A 88 -11.52 -5.13 -14.68
CA ASP A 88 -10.08 -5.40 -14.64
C ASP A 88 -9.44 -4.88 -13.36
N GLN A 89 -9.80 -3.67 -12.92
CA GLN A 89 -9.28 -3.07 -11.69
C GLN A 89 -9.79 -3.81 -10.46
N LEU A 90 -11.05 -4.26 -10.49
CA LEU A 90 -11.63 -5.06 -9.42
C LEU A 90 -10.92 -6.40 -9.27
N GLU A 91 -10.69 -7.14 -10.36
CA GLU A 91 -10.00 -8.43 -10.31
C GLU A 91 -8.52 -8.27 -9.89
N ARG A 92 -7.85 -7.22 -10.36
CA ARG A 92 -6.50 -6.87 -9.88
C ARG A 92 -6.49 -6.58 -8.38
N ALA A 93 -7.46 -5.81 -7.87
CA ALA A 93 -7.55 -5.50 -6.45
C ALA A 93 -7.78 -6.75 -5.60
N LYS A 94 -8.64 -7.68 -6.05
CA LYS A 94 -8.84 -8.98 -5.39
C LYS A 94 -7.56 -9.79 -5.33
N LEU A 95 -6.86 -9.93 -6.47
CA LEU A 95 -5.59 -10.65 -6.53
C LEU A 95 -4.59 -10.05 -5.54
N ARG A 96 -4.46 -8.72 -5.54
CA ARG A 96 -3.54 -8.01 -4.65
C ARG A 96 -3.87 -8.23 -3.17
N LEU A 97 -5.14 -8.18 -2.79
CA LEU A 97 -5.56 -8.44 -1.41
C LEU A 97 -5.27 -9.89 -0.99
N ARG A 98 -5.42 -10.86 -1.89
CA ARG A 98 -5.04 -12.27 -1.63
C ARG A 98 -3.52 -12.41 -1.44
N GLU A 99 -2.71 -11.74 -2.25
CA GLU A 99 -1.24 -11.72 -2.10
C GLU A 99 -0.84 -11.13 -0.74
N ILE A 100 -1.38 -9.97 -0.37
CA ILE A 100 -1.10 -9.33 0.92
C ILE A 100 -1.48 -10.26 2.07
N ALA A 101 -2.67 -10.87 2.02
CA ALA A 101 -3.12 -11.81 3.04
C ALA A 101 -2.20 -13.04 3.15
N ALA A 102 -1.76 -13.59 2.01
CA ALA A 102 -0.83 -14.72 1.99
C ALA A 102 0.52 -14.35 2.61
N MET A 103 1.10 -13.20 2.25
CA MET A 103 2.38 -12.72 2.78
C MET A 103 2.34 -12.48 4.30
N ILE A 104 1.21 -12.00 4.81
CA ILE A 104 0.96 -11.88 6.25
C ILE A 104 0.87 -13.27 6.91
N ALA A 105 0.10 -14.20 6.33
CA ALA A 105 -0.14 -15.51 6.91
C ALA A 105 1.14 -16.36 7.06
N VAL A 106 2.06 -16.26 6.10
CA VAL A 106 3.35 -16.96 6.17
C VAL A 106 4.43 -16.18 6.95
N ASN A 107 4.04 -15.11 7.66
CA ASN A 107 4.94 -14.24 8.44
C ASN A 107 6.15 -13.73 7.64
N THR A 108 6.01 -13.63 6.32
CA THR A 108 7.03 -13.02 5.44
C THR A 108 7.09 -11.51 5.69
N LEU A 109 5.95 -10.93 6.08
CA LEU A 109 5.84 -9.58 6.63
C LEU A 109 5.65 -9.74 8.14
N LYS A 110 6.60 -9.27 8.96
CA LYS A 110 6.29 -8.97 10.37
C LYS A 110 5.50 -7.66 10.38
N PRO A 111 4.16 -7.67 10.41
CA PRO A 111 3.39 -6.52 10.03
C PRO A 111 3.48 -5.46 11.13
N THR A 112 4.04 -4.28 10.83
CA THR A 112 4.00 -3.11 11.71
C THR A 112 3.09 -2.01 11.17
N LEU A 113 2.86 -1.98 9.85
CA LEU A 113 2.09 -0.96 9.13
C LEU A 113 0.75 -1.50 8.62
N LEU A 114 0.68 -2.80 8.31
CA LEU A 114 -0.54 -3.51 7.91
C LEU A 114 -1.19 -4.18 9.12
N LYS A 115 -2.52 -4.08 9.20
CA LYS A 115 -3.31 -4.81 10.20
C LYS A 115 -3.94 -6.06 9.54
N PRO A 116 -3.56 -7.27 9.96
CA PRO A 116 -4.06 -8.51 9.36
C PRO A 116 -5.59 -8.59 9.28
N ASP A 117 -6.28 -8.18 10.34
CA ASP A 117 -7.75 -8.23 10.40
C ASP A 117 -8.42 -7.29 9.41
N GLU A 118 -7.87 -6.09 9.20
CA GLU A 118 -8.39 -5.14 8.22
C GLU A 118 -8.21 -5.66 6.79
N VAL A 119 -7.05 -6.27 6.49
CA VAL A 119 -6.80 -6.89 5.19
C VAL A 119 -7.78 -8.03 4.93
N ALA A 120 -7.94 -8.94 5.89
CA ALA A 120 -8.85 -10.07 5.76
C ALA A 120 -10.32 -9.62 5.62
N SER A 121 -10.72 -8.59 6.36
CA SER A 121 -12.07 -8.02 6.28
C SER A 121 -12.37 -7.40 4.90
N LEU A 122 -11.44 -6.61 4.36
CA LEU A 122 -11.60 -6.00 3.04
C LEU A 122 -11.59 -7.07 1.93
N ALA A 123 -10.69 -8.05 2.01
CA ALA A 123 -10.62 -9.16 1.06
C ALA A 123 -11.95 -9.95 0.99
N ARG A 124 -12.60 -10.20 2.13
CA ARG A 124 -13.93 -10.83 2.12
C ARG A 124 -14.99 -9.92 1.53
N SER A 125 -15.01 -8.64 1.92
CA SER A 125 -16.03 -7.68 1.49
C SER A 125 -16.02 -7.43 -0.02
N ILE A 126 -14.83 -7.37 -0.63
CA ILE A 126 -14.72 -7.15 -2.09
C ILE A 126 -15.14 -8.39 -2.90
N GLU A 127 -14.98 -9.60 -2.35
CA GLU A 127 -15.47 -10.83 -2.98
C GLU A 127 -16.98 -10.91 -2.95
N THR A 128 -17.60 -10.56 -1.82
CA THR A 128 -19.07 -10.61 -1.67
C THR A 128 -19.77 -9.51 -2.45
N HIS A 129 -19.13 -8.35 -2.67
CA HIS A 129 -19.75 -7.23 -3.40
C HIS A 129 -20.15 -7.60 -4.84
N ARG A 130 -19.38 -8.45 -5.53
CA ARG A 130 -19.70 -8.91 -6.89
C ARG A 130 -20.91 -9.84 -6.95
N ALA A 131 -21.19 -10.59 -5.88
CA ALA A 131 -22.34 -11.48 -5.83
C ALA A 131 -23.68 -10.72 -5.77
N ALA A 132 -23.67 -9.43 -5.40
CA ALA A 132 -24.86 -8.60 -5.27
C ALA A 132 -25.18 -7.76 -6.53
N THR A 133 -24.31 -7.75 -7.54
CA THR A 133 -24.43 -6.88 -8.73
C THR A 133 -24.76 -7.63 -10.03
N VAL A 134 -25.10 -8.92 -9.95
CA VAL A 134 -25.51 -9.78 -11.08
C VAL A 134 -27.01 -10.03 -11.03
#